data_AF-A0AAD1RNI8-F1
#
_entry.id   AF-A0AAD1RNI8-F1
#
_cell.length_a   1.000
_cell.length_b   1.000
_cell.length_c   1.000
_cell.angle_alpha   90.00
_cell.angle_beta   90.00
_cell.angle_gamma   90.00
#
_symmetry.space_group_name_H-M   'P 1'
#
loop_
_entity.id
_entity.type
_entity.pdbx_description
1 polymer ?
#
loop_
_entity_poly.entity_id
_entity_poly.type
_entity_poly.pdbx_seq_one_letter_code
_entity_poly.pdbx_strand_id
1 'polypeptide(L)'
;MVAEDLQQVERVICKLKTHYYRQGNRAGKLLAYQLKERTSHMKIPYLLDGTGSKQISPKMMVDEFAAFYEALYNLSFDPSQHQPTQPEILYFLDGVGLPQLSSDQAASVDRPITMDEVSKALKDTPRHKALGPDGFSTYYYNVFEDQLIAHDSPV
;
A
#
# COMPACT_ATOMS: atom_id res chain seq x y z
N MET A 1 41.40 -1.74 27.44
CA MET A 1 40.06 -2.36 27.52
C MET A 1 39.18 -2.00 26.33
N VAL A 2 38.88 -0.73 26.03
CA VAL A 2 37.92 -0.36 24.95
C VAL A 2 38.34 -0.79 23.52
N ALA A 3 39.64 -0.85 23.22
CA ALA A 3 40.13 -1.17 21.87
C ALA A 3 40.00 -2.66 21.49
N GLU A 4 40.14 -3.57 22.46
CA GLU A 4 40.01 -5.02 22.23
C GLU A 4 38.55 -5.41 22.01
N ASP A 5 37.63 -4.78 22.73
CA ASP A 5 36.19 -4.96 22.55
C ASP A 5 35.74 -4.51 21.16
N LEU A 6 36.28 -3.38 20.66
CA LEU A 6 35.97 -2.89 19.31
C LEU A 6 36.43 -3.86 18.22
N GLN A 7 37.67 -4.36 18.34
CA GLN A 7 38.21 -5.35 17.39
C GLN A 7 37.43 -6.67 17.44
N GLN A 8 36.95 -7.07 18.61
CA GLN A 8 36.14 -8.27 18.76
C GLN A 8 34.77 -8.10 18.09
N VAL A 9 34.13 -6.94 18.23
CA VAL A 9 32.86 -6.60 17.56
C VAL A 9 33.03 -6.63 16.05
N GLU A 10 34.09 -6.02 15.51
CA GLU A 10 34.38 -6.02 14.07
C GLU A 10 34.54 -7.44 13.51
N ARG A 11 35.28 -8.31 14.21
CA ARG A 11 35.46 -9.71 13.80
C ARG A 11 34.13 -10.48 13.78
N VAL A 12 33.26 -10.26 14.77
CA VAL A 12 31.94 -10.89 14.83
C VAL A 12 31.07 -10.43 13.67
N ILE A 13 31.07 -9.12 13.36
CA ILE A 13 30.34 -8.56 12.21
C ILE A 13 30.84 -9.17 10.89
N CYS A 14 32.15 -9.27 10.70
CA CYS A 14 32.73 -9.85 9.49
C CYS A 14 32.33 -11.33 9.32
N LYS A 15 32.41 -12.13 10.38
CA LYS A 15 31.96 -13.54 10.36
C LYS A 15 30.48 -13.66 10.01
N LEU A 16 29.64 -12.79 10.57
CA LEU A 16 28.20 -12.77 10.30
C LEU A 16 27.94 -12.45 8.81
N LYS A 17 28.57 -11.40 8.26
CA LYS A 17 28.44 -11.02 6.85
C LYS A 17 28.85 -12.14 5.89
N THR A 18 29.98 -12.81 6.15
CA THR A 18 30.42 -13.95 5.33
C THR A 18 29.44 -15.12 5.40
N HIS A 19 28.86 -15.39 6.57
CA HIS A 19 27.87 -16.45 6.74
C HIS A 19 26.59 -16.18 5.94
N TYR A 20 26.07 -14.95 6.00
CA TYR A 20 24.92 -14.50 5.19
C TYR A 20 25.19 -14.63 3.69
N TYR A 21 26.37 -14.19 3.22
CA TYR A 21 26.73 -14.30 1.81
C TYR A 21 26.77 -15.76 1.32
N ARG A 22 27.33 -16.67 2.13
CA ARG A 22 27.40 -18.10 1.80
C ARG A 22 26.04 -18.80 1.77
N GLN A 23 25.09 -18.34 2.58
CA GLN A 23 23.75 -18.95 2.68
C GLN A 23 22.68 -18.27 1.83
N GLY A 24 22.89 -17.03 1.39
CA GLY A 24 21.87 -16.22 0.69
C GLY A 24 21.38 -16.80 -0.64
N ASN A 25 22.24 -17.51 -1.38
CA ASN A 25 21.87 -18.12 -2.68
C ASN A 25 21.40 -19.58 -2.57
N ARG A 26 21.26 -20.13 -1.37
CA ARG A 26 20.73 -21.48 -1.17
C ARG A 26 19.24 -21.41 -0.86
N ALA A 27 18.41 -22.16 -1.59
CA ALA A 27 17.03 -22.41 -1.19
C ALA A 27 17.03 -23.13 0.17
N GLY A 28 16.84 -22.37 1.25
CA GLY A 28 17.17 -22.84 2.59
C GLY A 28 16.48 -22.06 3.70
N LYS A 29 16.76 -22.50 4.93
CA LYS A 29 16.09 -22.02 6.15
C LYS A 29 16.27 -20.52 6.40
N LEU A 30 17.34 -19.89 5.90
CA LEU A 30 17.64 -18.48 6.13
C LEU A 30 16.54 -17.56 5.56
N LEU A 31 16.12 -17.79 4.31
CA LEU A 31 15.02 -17.04 3.71
C LEU A 31 13.71 -17.30 4.46
N ALA A 32 13.45 -18.54 4.87
CA ALA A 32 12.27 -18.89 5.66
C ALA A 32 12.26 -18.19 7.03
N TYR A 33 13.41 -18.07 7.71
CA TYR A 33 13.54 -17.33 8.96
C TYR A 33 13.32 -15.82 8.74
N GLN A 34 13.91 -15.23 7.70
CA GLN A 34 13.69 -13.82 7.36
C GLN A 34 12.23 -13.52 7.02
N LEU A 35 11.57 -14.40 6.26
CA LEU A 35 10.14 -14.29 5.97
C LEU A 35 9.32 -14.44 7.25
N LYS A 36 9.65 -15.39 8.13
CA LYS A 36 8.96 -15.57 9.43
C LYS A 36 9.13 -14.34 10.33
N GLU A 37 10.31 -13.74 10.37
CA GLU A 37 10.59 -12.53 11.14
C GLU A 37 9.84 -11.33 10.57
N ARG A 38 9.92 -11.09 9.25
CA ARG A 38 9.13 -10.03 8.60
C ARG A 38 7.63 -10.20 8.82
N THR A 39 7.11 -11.40 8.61
CA THR A 39 5.68 -11.67 8.82
C THR A 39 5.27 -11.52 10.29
N SER A 40 6.18 -11.73 11.25
CA SER A 40 5.92 -11.43 12.66
C SER A 40 5.81 -9.94 12.94
N HIS A 41 6.69 -9.12 12.34
CA HIS A 41 6.64 -7.67 12.47
C HIS A 41 5.45 -7.02 11.74
N MET A 42 4.91 -7.70 10.72
CA MET A 42 3.71 -7.24 10.00
C MET A 42 2.40 -7.59 10.71
N LYS A 43 2.44 -8.34 11.82
CA LYS A 43 1.23 -8.69 12.59
C LYS A 43 0.90 -7.58 13.57
N ILE A 44 -0.39 -7.30 13.71
CA ILE A 44 -0.93 -6.46 14.76
C ILE A 44 -0.86 -7.26 16.07
N PRO A 45 -0.04 -6.85 17.06
CA PRO A 45 0.21 -7.65 18.25
C PRO A 45 -0.93 -7.57 19.27
N TYR A 46 -1.58 -6.41 19.37
CA TYR A 46 -2.75 -6.16 20.21
C TYR A 46 -3.44 -4.88 19.76
N LEU A 47 -4.71 -4.73 20.14
CA LEU A 47 -5.46 -3.49 20.06
C LEU A 47 -5.70 -2.92 21.46
N LEU A 48 -5.96 -1.62 21.53
CA LEU A 48 -6.48 -0.97 22.73
C LEU A 48 -7.96 -0.73 22.51
N ASP A 49 -8.78 -1.29 23.39
CA ASP A 49 -10.21 -1.00 23.46
C ASP A 49 -10.44 0.47 23.88
N GLY A 50 -11.66 1.00 23.70
CA GLY A 50 -12.05 2.35 24.12
C GLY A 50 -11.84 2.61 25.62
N THR A 51 -11.71 1.55 26.43
CA THR A 51 -11.37 1.59 27.85
C THR A 51 -9.85 1.58 28.15
N GLY A 52 -9.00 1.46 27.14
CA GLY A 52 -7.54 1.37 27.26
C GLY A 52 -7.00 -0.04 27.56
N SER A 53 -7.86 -1.07 27.55
CA SER A 53 -7.48 -2.47 27.80
C SER A 53 -6.90 -3.13 26.55
N LYS A 54 -5.87 -3.98 26.72
CA LYS A 54 -5.21 -4.69 25.59
C LYS A 54 -6.01 -5.91 25.15
N GLN A 55 -6.49 -5.89 23.91
CA GLN A 55 -7.15 -7.02 23.24
C GLN A 55 -6.16 -7.77 22.36
N ILE A 56 -5.93 -9.05 22.66
CA ILE A 56 -4.99 -9.94 21.94
C ILE A 56 -5.75 -11.00 21.12
N SER A 57 -7.01 -11.26 21.46
CA SER A 57 -7.77 -12.33 20.82
C SER A 57 -8.21 -11.92 19.39
N PRO A 58 -7.97 -12.76 18.36
CA PRO A 58 -8.25 -12.40 16.98
C PRO A 58 -9.70 -12.04 16.69
N LYS A 59 -10.66 -12.72 17.34
CA LYS A 59 -12.09 -12.46 17.14
C LYS A 59 -12.48 -11.08 17.66
N MET A 60 -12.12 -10.78 18.91
CA MET A 60 -12.39 -9.47 19.50
C MET A 60 -11.71 -8.33 18.72
N MET A 61 -10.50 -8.56 18.17
CA MET A 61 -9.85 -7.55 17.33
C MET A 61 -10.63 -7.25 16.05
N VAL A 62 -11.16 -8.29 15.39
CA VAL A 62 -11.98 -8.13 14.19
C VAL A 62 -13.28 -7.41 14.52
N ASP A 63 -13.95 -7.80 15.62
CA ASP A 63 -15.20 -7.19 16.06
C ASP A 63 -14.99 -5.72 16.44
N GLU A 64 -13.88 -5.38 17.10
CA GLU A 64 -13.51 -4.00 17.43
C GLU A 64 -13.23 -3.17 16.17
N PHE A 65 -12.50 -3.73 15.19
CA PHE A 65 -12.30 -3.05 13.90
C PHE A 65 -13.64 -2.79 13.19
N ALA A 66 -14.52 -3.78 13.18
CA ALA A 66 -15.84 -3.65 12.58
C ALA A 66 -16.64 -2.55 13.28
N ALA A 67 -16.71 -2.57 14.61
CA ALA A 67 -17.40 -1.56 15.40
C ALA A 67 -16.83 -0.15 15.21
N PHE A 68 -15.50 -0.01 15.15
CA PHE A 68 -14.83 1.27 14.92
C PHE A 68 -15.17 1.85 13.55
N TYR A 69 -15.02 1.06 12.48
CA TYR A 69 -15.32 1.54 11.12
C TYR A 69 -16.81 1.73 10.89
N GLU A 70 -17.65 0.91 11.53
CA GLU A 70 -19.08 1.10 11.56
C GLU A 70 -19.43 2.45 12.19
N ALA A 71 -18.86 2.79 13.35
CA ALA A 71 -19.05 4.11 13.97
C ALA A 71 -18.47 5.26 13.13
N LEU A 72 -17.34 5.03 12.44
CA LEU A 72 -16.68 6.04 11.60
C LEU A 72 -17.52 6.41 10.37
N TYR A 73 -18.15 5.42 9.73
CA TYR A 73 -18.88 5.61 8.47
C TYR A 73 -20.39 5.74 8.66
N ASN A 74 -20.96 5.22 9.76
CA ASN A 74 -22.37 5.41 10.08
C ASN A 74 -22.59 6.76 10.76
N LEU A 75 -22.59 7.81 9.95
CA LEU A 75 -23.06 9.12 10.36
C LEU A 75 -24.57 9.02 10.68
N SER A 76 -24.90 8.94 11.97
CA SER A 76 -26.28 9.02 12.50
C SER A 76 -26.99 10.33 12.14
N PHE A 77 -28.16 10.31 11.51
CA PHE A 77 -28.95 11.53 11.26
C PHE A 77 -29.55 12.18 12.53
N ASP A 78 -29.15 11.72 13.72
CA ASP A 78 -29.61 12.24 15.00
C ASP A 78 -28.92 13.58 15.32
N PRO A 79 -29.66 14.69 15.47
CA PRO A 79 -29.12 16.01 15.79
C PRO A 79 -28.46 16.11 17.18
N SER A 80 -28.55 15.07 18.02
CA SER A 80 -27.89 15.03 19.34
C SER A 80 -26.43 14.55 19.31
N GLN A 81 -25.99 13.91 18.23
CA GLN A 81 -24.60 13.49 18.07
C GLN A 81 -23.80 14.52 17.27
N HIS A 82 -22.60 14.87 17.73
CA HIS A 82 -21.73 15.79 17.01
C HIS A 82 -21.26 15.13 15.71
N GLN A 83 -21.82 15.60 14.59
CA GLN A 83 -21.43 15.18 13.27
C GLN A 83 -20.70 16.32 12.58
N PRO A 84 -19.71 16.02 11.74
CA PRO A 84 -19.07 17.04 10.93
C PRO A 84 -20.14 17.66 10.03
N THR A 85 -20.49 18.89 10.34
CA THR A 85 -21.41 19.67 9.52
C THR A 85 -20.68 20.07 8.23
N GLN A 86 -21.43 20.28 7.15
CA GLN A 86 -20.85 20.77 5.89
C GLN A 86 -19.86 21.94 6.05
N PRO A 87 -20.13 22.98 6.87
CA PRO A 87 -19.16 24.06 7.09
C PRO A 87 -17.89 23.62 7.83
N GLU A 88 -17.96 22.69 8.79
CA GLU A 88 -16.77 22.16 9.49
C GLU A 88 -15.89 21.34 8.56
N ILE A 89 -16.51 20.55 7.67
CA ILE A 89 -15.79 19.81 6.63
C ILE A 89 -15.08 20.78 5.69
N LEU A 90 -15.77 21.82 5.21
CA LEU A 90 -15.16 22.83 4.34
C LEU A 90 -14.01 23.55 5.03
N TYR A 91 -14.18 23.95 6.29
CA TYR A 91 -13.11 24.56 7.08
C TYR A 91 -11.88 23.64 7.22
N PHE A 92 -12.10 22.35 7.48
CA PHE A 92 -11.01 21.36 7.51
C PHE A 92 -10.32 21.26 6.15
N LEU A 93 -11.07 21.11 5.06
CA LEU A 93 -10.53 20.97 3.71
C LEU A 93 -9.75 22.21 3.26
N ASP A 94 -10.21 23.41 3.61
CA ASP A 94 -9.51 24.67 3.35
C ASP A 94 -8.15 24.72 4.08
N GLY A 95 -8.07 24.14 5.29
CA GLY A 95 -6.83 24.06 6.07
C GLY A 95 -5.80 23.07 5.54
N VAL A 96 -6.21 22.04 4.79
CA VAL A 96 -5.30 21.00 4.26
C VAL A 96 -4.48 21.50 3.07
N GLY A 97 -4.88 22.61 2.43
CA GLY A 97 -4.16 23.17 1.28
C GLY A 97 -4.12 22.22 0.09
N LEU A 98 -5.24 21.56 -0.21
CA LEU A 98 -5.35 20.63 -1.32
C LEU A 98 -5.04 21.35 -2.65
N PRO A 99 -4.24 20.75 -3.55
CA PRO A 99 -3.97 21.35 -4.84
C PRO A 99 -5.28 21.41 -5.65
N GLN A 100 -5.67 22.62 -6.05
CA GLN A 100 -6.82 22.82 -6.93
C GLN A 100 -6.36 22.73 -8.39
N LEU A 101 -7.13 21.99 -9.20
CA LEU A 101 -6.89 21.93 -10.64
C LEU A 101 -7.19 23.30 -11.26
N SER A 102 -6.36 23.72 -12.22
CA SER A 102 -6.70 24.88 -13.04
C SER A 102 -7.88 24.56 -13.97
N SER A 103 -8.57 25.59 -14.46
CA SER A 103 -9.68 25.42 -15.42
C SER A 103 -9.26 24.59 -16.63
N ASP A 104 -8.02 24.76 -17.11
CA ASP A 104 -7.48 24.02 -18.25
C ASP A 104 -7.24 22.54 -17.91
N GLN A 105 -6.76 22.25 -16.70
CA GLN A 105 -6.55 20.88 -16.23
C GLN A 105 -7.88 20.15 -16.03
N ALA A 106 -8.87 20.80 -15.40
CA ALA A 106 -10.21 20.24 -15.26
C ALA A 106 -10.83 19.92 -16.63
N ALA A 107 -10.77 20.89 -17.56
CA ALA A 107 -11.23 20.69 -18.93
C ALA A 107 -10.40 19.67 -19.74
N SER A 108 -9.21 19.26 -19.27
CA SER A 108 -8.42 18.18 -19.86
C SER A 108 -8.82 16.81 -19.32
N VAL A 109 -9.17 16.72 -18.04
CA VAL A 109 -9.62 15.49 -17.38
C VAL A 109 -10.99 15.05 -17.89
N ASP A 110 -11.87 16.00 -18.23
CA ASP A 110 -13.21 15.71 -18.76
C ASP A 110 -13.20 15.31 -20.25
N ARG A 111 -12.03 15.31 -20.92
CA ARG A 111 -11.94 14.91 -22.33
C ARG A 111 -12.05 13.39 -22.48
N PRO A 112 -12.60 12.91 -23.60
CA PRO A 112 -12.55 11.50 -23.92
C PRO A 112 -11.10 10.98 -23.92
N ILE A 113 -10.89 9.81 -23.34
CA ILE A 113 -9.58 9.14 -23.32
C ILE A 113 -9.15 8.86 -24.77
N THR A 114 -7.94 9.29 -25.11
CA THR A 114 -7.38 9.10 -26.45
C THR A 114 -6.53 7.83 -26.53
N MET A 115 -6.43 7.25 -27.72
CA MET A 115 -5.57 6.06 -27.93
C MET A 115 -4.10 6.35 -27.67
N ASP A 116 -3.65 7.58 -27.93
CA ASP A 116 -2.28 8.02 -27.63
C ASP A 116 -1.99 8.02 -26.12
N GLU A 117 -2.97 8.41 -25.30
CA GLU A 117 -2.86 8.35 -23.84
C GLU A 117 -2.79 6.90 -23.35
N VAL A 118 -3.57 6.00 -23.94
CA VAL A 118 -3.53 4.57 -23.62
C VAL A 118 -2.16 3.98 -23.98
N SER A 119 -1.65 4.27 -25.19
CA SER A 119 -0.33 3.83 -25.64
C SER A 119 0.78 4.32 -24.71
N LYS A 120 0.72 5.60 -24.32
CA LYS A 120 1.68 6.19 -23.40
C LYS A 120 1.61 5.55 -22.02
N ALA A 121 0.40 5.35 -21.49
CA ALA A 121 0.20 4.70 -20.20
C ALA A 121 0.73 3.27 -20.18
N LEU A 122 0.55 2.49 -21.26
CA LEU A 122 1.08 1.14 -21.39
C LEU A 122 2.62 1.11 -21.36
N LYS A 123 3.26 2.06 -22.06
CA LYS A 123 4.72 2.22 -22.09
C LYS A 123 5.31 2.64 -20.75
N ASP A 124 4.64 3.54 -20.04
CA ASP A 124 5.06 4.05 -18.73
C ASP A 124 4.82 3.03 -17.60
N THR A 125 3.94 2.04 -17.82
CA THR A 125 3.62 1.04 -16.82
C THR A 125 4.76 0.01 -16.67
N PRO A 126 5.25 -0.26 -15.44
CA PRO A 126 6.32 -1.24 -15.22
C PRO A 126 5.87 -2.67 -15.57
N ARG A 127 6.71 -3.36 -16.34
CA ARG A 127 6.42 -4.68 -16.95
C ARG A 127 6.46 -5.86 -15.97
N HIS A 128 7.00 -5.67 -14.78
CA HIS A 128 7.26 -6.74 -13.81
C HIS A 128 6.28 -6.73 -12.63
N LYS A 129 5.12 -6.08 -12.80
CA LYS A 129 4.07 -6.06 -11.79
C LYS A 129 3.31 -7.39 -11.76
N ALA A 130 2.63 -7.64 -10.64
CA ALA A 130 1.76 -8.78 -10.49
C ALA A 130 0.61 -8.73 -11.52
N LEU A 131 0.11 -9.90 -11.88
CA LEU A 131 -1.04 -10.05 -12.78
C LEU A 131 -2.27 -9.39 -12.14
N GLY A 132 -3.10 -8.75 -12.97
CA GLY A 132 -4.39 -8.25 -12.52
C GLY A 132 -5.39 -9.38 -12.24
N PRO A 133 -6.61 -9.05 -11.80
CA PRO A 133 -7.68 -10.03 -11.61
C PRO A 133 -8.09 -10.75 -12.91
N ASP A 134 -7.77 -10.16 -14.05
CA ASP A 134 -7.87 -10.70 -15.41
C ASP A 134 -6.82 -11.78 -15.74
N GLY A 135 -5.77 -11.91 -14.93
CA GLY A 135 -4.71 -12.89 -15.12
C GLY A 135 -3.68 -12.54 -16.19
N PHE A 136 -3.76 -11.36 -16.81
CA PHE A 136 -2.79 -10.89 -17.79
C PHE A 136 -1.73 -9.98 -17.14
N SER A 137 -0.51 -10.01 -17.69
CA SER A 137 0.56 -9.10 -17.28
C SER A 137 0.55 -7.86 -18.14
N THR A 138 1.16 -6.78 -17.65
CA THR A 138 1.41 -5.57 -18.45
C THR A 138 2.24 -5.86 -19.70
N TYR A 139 3.00 -6.97 -19.73
CA TYR A 139 3.67 -7.45 -20.94
C TYR A 139 2.68 -7.86 -22.05
N TYR A 140 1.58 -8.52 -21.70
CA TYR A 140 0.55 -8.91 -22.67
C TYR A 140 0.01 -7.68 -23.41
N TYR A 141 -0.42 -6.66 -22.64
CA TYR A 141 -0.97 -5.43 -23.19
C TYR A 141 0.03 -4.65 -24.07
N ASN A 142 1.31 -4.66 -23.70
CA ASN A 142 2.37 -4.04 -24.51
C ASN A 142 2.66 -4.80 -25.81
N VAL A 143 2.55 -6.14 -25.81
CA VAL A 143 2.84 -6.95 -27.01
C VAL A 143 1.66 -6.92 -27.99
N PHE A 144 0.44 -6.93 -27.48
CA PHE A 144 -0.78 -6.97 -28.29
C PHE A 144 -1.44 -5.61 -28.46
N GLU A 145 -0.75 -4.52 -28.14
CA GLU A 145 -1.25 -3.14 -28.22
C GLU A 145 -1.95 -2.88 -29.57
N ASP A 146 -1.27 -3.17 -30.68
CA ASP A 146 -1.81 -2.96 -32.04
C ASP A 146 -3.10 -3.76 -32.30
N GLN A 147 -3.20 -4.98 -31.76
CA GLN A 147 -4.36 -5.86 -31.96
C GLN A 147 -5.54 -5.44 -31.07
N LEU A 148 -5.25 -4.92 -29.87
CA LEU A 148 -6.26 -4.43 -28.94
C LEU A 148 -6.84 -3.09 -29.42
N ILE A 149 -5.99 -2.19 -29.92
CA ILE A 149 -6.41 -0.89 -30.45
C ILE A 149 -7.23 -1.06 -31.74
N ALA A 150 -6.86 -2.01 -32.61
CA ALA A 150 -7.56 -2.23 -33.87
C ALA A 150 -9.00 -2.76 -33.71
N HIS A 151 -9.30 -3.46 -32.60
CA HIS A 151 -10.63 -4.00 -32.33
C HIS A 151 -11.65 -2.92 -31.92
N ASP A 152 -11.19 -1.78 -31.40
CA ASP A 152 -12.05 -0.67 -30.92
C ASP A 152 -12.31 0.40 -31.99
N SER A 153 -11.91 0.16 -33.25
CA SER A 153 -12.28 1.05 -34.36
C SER A 153 -13.80 0.88 -34.65
N PRO A 154 -14.57 1.97 -34.70
CA PRO A 154 -16.01 1.88 -34.91
C PRO A 154 -16.29 1.33 -36.32
N VAL A 155 -17.13 0.29 -36.38
CA VAL A 155 -17.99 0.03 -37.55
C VAL A 155 -19.17 0.97 -37.49
#